data_AF-A0A9E6ZML8-F1
#
_entry.id   AF-A0A9E6ZML8-F1
#
_cell.length_a   1.000
_cell.length_b   1.000
_cell.length_c   1.000
_cell.angle_alpha   90.00
_cell.angle_beta   90.00
_cell.angle_gamma   90.00
#
_symmetry.space_group_name_H-M   'P 1'
#
loop_
_entity.id
_entity.type
_entity.pdbx_description
1 polymer ?
#
loop_
_entity_poly.entity_id
_entity_poly.type
_entity_poly.pdbx_seq_one_letter_code
_entity_poly.pdbx_strand_id
1 'polypeptide(L)'
;MEQLKESEKFIGFSNIRKFWFAIGKPITMLYYGFLLAYVTSYINDRTLKKAMYISSMILLLISIYFVTWTLWYRQDFPENLYYITIGVISVVSAFASYYLISHRNNLAIKIQYLVNFISKKIYTRYIADQDKKEFVNESLQLYKEKILDE
;
A
#
# COMPACT_ATOMS: atom_id res chain seq x y z
N MET A 1 38.03 24.06 37.92
CA MET A 1 36.69 23.50 37.70
C MET A 1 36.35 23.72 36.25
N GLU A 2 36.36 22.65 35.48
CA GLU A 2 36.18 22.63 34.04
C GLU A 2 34.72 22.97 33.73
N GLN A 3 34.47 24.18 33.21
CA GLN A 3 33.16 24.56 32.69
C GLN A 3 32.90 23.72 31.44
N LEU A 4 32.13 22.64 31.59
CA LEU A 4 31.55 21.91 30.46
C LEU A 4 30.72 22.90 29.66
N LYS A 5 31.27 23.35 28.53
CA LYS A 5 30.58 24.13 27.50
C LYS A 5 29.17 23.56 27.33
N GLU A 6 28.15 24.40 27.47
CA GLU A 6 26.82 24.09 26.97
C GLU A 6 26.99 23.64 25.51
N SER A 7 26.88 22.33 25.28
CA SER A 7 26.86 21.80 23.92
C SER A 7 25.62 22.41 23.29
N GLU A 8 25.81 23.36 22.37
CA GLU A 8 24.73 24.07 21.68
C GLU A 8 23.66 23.06 21.26
N LYS A 9 22.51 23.11 21.95
CA LYS A 9 21.38 22.22 21.63
C LYS A 9 20.85 22.66 20.29
N PHE A 10 21.08 21.86 19.25
CA PHE A 10 20.56 22.13 17.92
C PHE A 10 19.10 21.65 17.86
N ILE A 11 18.14 22.59 17.85
CA ILE A 11 16.69 22.30 17.76
C ILE A 11 16.25 21.24 18.80
N GLY A 12 16.65 21.41 20.06
CA GLY A 12 16.31 20.47 21.14
C GLY A 12 17.16 19.19 21.19
N PHE A 13 18.03 18.93 20.21
CA PHE A 13 18.93 17.77 20.21
C PHE A 13 20.29 18.10 20.83
N SER A 14 20.87 17.12 21.53
CA SER A 14 22.20 17.26 22.17
C SER A 14 23.37 17.31 21.18
N ASN A 15 23.16 16.87 19.94
CA ASN A 15 24.18 16.86 18.89
C ASN A 15 23.50 16.83 17.51
N ILE A 16 24.07 17.54 16.53
CA ILE A 16 23.59 17.55 15.14
C ILE A 16 23.48 16.16 14.50
N ARG A 17 24.34 15.20 14.90
CA ARG A 17 24.23 13.81 14.43
C ARG A 17 22.92 13.14 14.84
N LYS A 18 22.42 13.42 16.05
CA LYS A 18 21.12 12.90 16.53
C LYS A 18 19.96 13.54 15.78
N PHE A 19 20.08 14.84 15.48
CA PHE A 19 19.12 15.54 14.63
C PHE A 19 19.01 14.91 13.23
N TRP A 20 20.15 14.69 12.56
CA TRP A 20 20.16 14.05 11.23
C TRP A 20 19.56 12.64 11.25
N PHE A 21 19.81 11.87 12.30
CA PHE A 21 19.19 10.55 12.47
C PHE A 21 17.67 10.64 12.67
N ALA A 22 17.20 11.58 13.48
CA ALA A 22 15.78 11.77 13.76
C ALA A 22 15.01 12.28 12.53
N ILE A 23 15.56 13.26 11.80
CA ILE A 23 14.91 13.88 10.64
C ILE A 23 15.06 13.06 9.35
N GLY A 24 16.08 12.19 9.26
CA GLY A 24 16.34 11.38 8.08
C GLY A 24 15.21 10.40 7.73
N LYS A 25 14.58 9.77 8.73
CA LYS A 25 13.44 8.86 8.51
C LYS A 25 12.21 9.61 7.96
N PRO A 26 11.75 10.71 8.56
CA PRO A 26 10.64 11.50 8.02
C PRO A 26 10.93 12.06 6.62
N ILE A 27 12.14 12.54 6.36
CA ILE A 27 12.54 13.06 5.03
C ILE A 27 12.50 11.95 3.96
N THR A 28 13.01 10.76 4.26
CA THR A 28 12.96 9.64 3.30
C THR A 28 11.52 9.20 3.03
N MET A 29 10.67 9.13 4.06
CA MET A 29 9.22 8.89 3.87
C MET A 29 8.55 9.96 3.01
N LEU A 30 8.90 11.24 3.22
CA LEU A 30 8.39 12.36 2.43
C LEU A 30 8.79 12.23 0.95
N TYR A 31 10.06 11.88 0.69
CA TYR A 31 10.54 11.57 -0.66
C TYR A 31 9.77 10.41 -1.28
N TYR A 32 9.55 9.30 -0.56
CA TYR A 32 8.74 8.18 -1.05
C TYR A 32 7.29 8.58 -1.33
N GLY A 33 6.69 9.43 -0.49
CA GLY A 33 5.35 9.97 -0.72
C GLY A 33 5.24 10.74 -2.04
N PHE A 34 6.21 11.63 -2.31
CA PHE A 34 6.27 12.35 -3.58
C PHE A 34 6.55 11.44 -4.77
N LEU A 35 7.46 10.48 -4.62
CA LEU A 35 7.77 9.51 -5.68
C LEU A 35 6.54 8.67 -6.01
N LEU A 36 5.79 8.19 -5.01
CA LEU A 36 4.56 7.44 -5.21
C LEU A 36 3.50 8.29 -5.92
N ALA A 37 3.33 9.55 -5.52
CA ALA A 37 2.41 10.48 -6.17
C ALA A 37 2.80 10.74 -7.65
N TYR A 38 4.10 10.87 -7.93
CA TYR A 38 4.62 11.02 -9.29
C TYR A 38 4.34 9.79 -10.14
N VAL A 39 4.72 8.59 -9.67
CA VAL A 39 4.49 7.31 -10.36
C VAL A 39 3.00 7.08 -10.62
N THR A 40 2.13 7.46 -9.67
CA THR A 40 0.67 7.33 -9.81
C THR A 40 0.12 8.07 -11.03
N SER A 41 0.78 9.14 -11.49
CA SER A 41 0.36 9.88 -12.68
C SER A 41 0.46 9.05 -13.97
N TYR A 42 1.38 8.08 -14.00
CA TYR A 42 1.64 7.19 -15.14
C TYR A 42 0.74 5.94 -15.19
N ILE A 43 -0.12 5.74 -14.19
CA ILE A 43 -1.02 4.59 -14.12
C ILE A 43 -2.29 4.88 -14.91
N ASN A 44 -2.60 4.01 -15.88
CA ASN A 44 -3.80 4.11 -16.71
C ASN A 44 -5.07 3.61 -16.00
N ASP A 45 -4.97 2.62 -15.11
CA ASP A 45 -6.13 2.11 -14.38
C ASP A 45 -6.62 3.15 -13.36
N ARG A 46 -7.83 3.66 -13.54
CA ARG A 46 -8.42 4.70 -12.67
C ARG A 46 -8.58 4.26 -11.22
N THR A 47 -8.85 2.97 -10.97
CA THR A 47 -9.06 2.43 -9.62
C THR A 47 -7.73 2.32 -8.89
N LEU A 48 -6.73 1.73 -9.57
CA LEU A 48 -5.38 1.61 -9.04
C LEU A 48 -4.75 3.00 -8.83
N LYS A 49 -4.96 3.92 -9.77
CA LYS A 49 -4.53 5.32 -9.67
C LYS A 49 -5.10 6.00 -8.42
N LYS A 50 -6.41 5.85 -8.16
CA LYS A 50 -7.04 6.39 -6.95
C LYS A 50 -6.45 5.78 -5.68
N ALA A 51 -6.32 4.46 -5.63
CA ALA A 51 -5.76 3.77 -4.47
C ALA A 51 -4.32 4.22 -4.17
N MET A 52 -3.45 4.28 -5.20
CA MET A 52 -2.06 4.71 -5.03
C MET A 52 -1.95 6.20 -4.68
N TYR A 53 -2.83 7.05 -5.21
CA TYR A 53 -2.88 8.46 -4.84
C TYR A 53 -3.30 8.65 -3.38
N ILE A 54 -4.29 7.90 -2.91
CA ILE A 54 -4.70 7.94 -1.49
C ILE A 54 -3.54 7.45 -0.61
N SER A 55 -2.87 6.37 -0.98
CA SER A 55 -1.69 5.87 -0.26
C SER A 55 -0.54 6.87 -0.23
N SER A 56 -0.28 7.61 -1.32
CA SER A 56 0.76 8.65 -1.34
C SER A 56 0.40 9.80 -0.40
N MET A 57 -0.87 10.21 -0.37
CA MET A 57 -1.35 11.24 0.56
C MET A 57 -1.19 10.81 2.03
N ILE A 58 -1.47 9.54 2.36
CA ILE A 58 -1.24 9.01 3.72
C ILE A 58 0.25 9.12 4.09
N LEU A 59 1.14 8.66 3.20
CA LEU A 59 2.59 8.73 3.40
C LEU A 59 3.07 10.17 3.59
N LEU A 60 2.56 11.11 2.79
CA LEU A 60 2.87 12.52 2.91
C LEU A 60 2.37 13.10 4.24
N LEU A 61 1.14 12.80 4.65
CA LEU A 61 0.60 13.25 5.94
C LEU A 61 1.42 12.72 7.13
N ILE A 62 1.77 11.44 7.12
CA ILE A 62 2.61 10.82 8.15
C ILE A 62 3.98 11.49 8.19
N SER A 63 4.61 11.68 7.03
CA SER A 63 5.93 12.28 6.96
C SER A 63 5.92 13.74 7.43
N ILE A 64 4.92 14.53 7.05
CA ILE A 64 4.74 15.91 7.53
C ILE A 64 4.57 15.92 9.04
N TYR A 65 3.70 15.06 9.59
CA TYR A 65 3.52 14.94 11.04
C TYR A 65 4.85 14.69 11.77
N PHE A 66 5.66 13.74 11.29
CA PHE A 66 6.95 13.44 11.93
C PHE A 66 8.03 14.51 11.68
N VAL A 67 8.03 15.18 10.52
CA VAL A 67 8.91 16.34 10.28
C VAL A 67 8.56 17.46 11.25
N THR A 68 7.27 17.79 11.37
CA THR A 68 6.80 18.80 12.32
C THR A 68 7.14 18.41 13.75
N TRP A 69 6.92 17.15 14.14
CA TRP A 69 7.32 16.64 15.46
C TRP A 69 8.82 16.81 15.72
N THR A 70 9.67 16.45 14.75
CA THR A 70 11.13 16.53 14.89
C THR A 70 11.63 17.97 15.02
N LEU A 71 10.93 18.92 14.39
CA LEU A 71 11.27 20.35 14.43
C LEU A 71 10.55 21.09 15.56
N TRP A 72 9.64 20.43 16.29
CA TRP A 72 8.86 21.05 17.33
C TRP A 72 9.71 21.27 18.58
N TYR A 73 9.73 22.51 19.08
CA TYR A 73 10.56 22.91 20.21
C TYR A 73 10.02 22.42 21.56
N ARG A 74 8.71 22.12 21.67
CA ARG A 74 8.13 21.58 22.93
C ARG A 74 8.36 20.09 23.06
N GLN A 75 8.44 19.65 24.32
CA GLN A 75 8.80 18.29 24.70
C GLN A 75 7.83 17.23 24.15
N ASP A 76 6.55 17.54 23.92
CA ASP A 76 5.58 16.66 23.26
C ASP A 76 4.39 17.43 22.64
N PHE A 77 3.71 16.81 21.66
CA PHE A 77 2.42 17.29 21.16
C PHE A 77 1.32 17.05 22.21
N PRO A 78 0.28 17.91 22.26
CA PRO A 78 -0.90 17.64 23.08
C PRO A 78 -1.58 16.33 22.66
N GLU A 79 -2.01 15.56 23.66
CA GLU A 79 -2.58 14.22 23.52
C GLU A 79 -3.71 14.13 22.47
N ASN A 80 -4.54 15.18 22.42
CA ASN A 80 -5.63 15.30 21.44
C ASN A 80 -5.16 15.22 19.98
N LEU A 81 -4.01 15.81 19.65
CA LEU A 81 -3.49 15.77 18.27
C LEU A 81 -3.08 14.34 17.88
N TYR A 82 -2.54 13.58 18.82
CA TYR A 82 -2.14 12.19 18.59
C TYR A 82 -3.36 11.33 18.20
N TYR A 83 -4.44 11.42 18.97
CA TYR A 83 -5.67 10.68 18.69
C TYR A 83 -6.36 11.11 17.40
N ILE A 84 -6.36 12.41 17.09
CA ILE A 84 -6.91 12.91 15.82
C ILE A 84 -6.12 12.36 14.64
N THR A 85 -4.78 12.41 14.70
CA THR A 85 -3.92 11.91 13.61
C THR A 85 -4.09 10.41 13.39
N ILE A 86 -4.18 9.62 14.47
CA ILE A 86 -4.48 8.18 14.37
C ILE A 86 -5.84 7.96 13.71
N GLY A 87 -6.88 8.65 14.18
CA GLY A 87 -8.23 8.53 13.62
C GLY A 87 -8.27 8.83 12.12
N VAL A 88 -7.63 9.92 11.69
CA VAL A 88 -7.54 10.30 10.27
C VAL A 88 -6.80 9.23 9.47
N ILE A 89 -5.63 8.77 9.93
CA ILE A 89 -4.85 7.75 9.22
C ILE A 89 -5.64 6.43 9.12
N SER A 90 -6.33 6.01 10.18
CA SER A 90 -7.14 4.80 10.17
C SER A 90 -8.29 4.88 9.16
N VAL A 91 -9.01 6.00 9.11
CA VAL A 91 -10.09 6.18 8.12
C VAL A 91 -9.56 6.18 6.69
N VAL A 92 -8.50 6.95 6.42
CA VAL A 92 -7.94 7.06 5.06
C VAL A 92 -7.33 5.73 4.60
N SER A 93 -6.66 4.99 5.49
CA SER A 93 -6.13 3.66 5.18
C SER A 93 -7.24 2.63 4.90
N ALA A 94 -8.35 2.66 5.65
CA ALA A 94 -9.50 1.82 5.36
C ALA A 94 -10.08 2.08 3.96
N PHE A 95 -10.18 3.35 3.54
CA PHE A 95 -10.59 3.69 2.17
C PHE A 95 -9.61 3.15 1.12
N ALA A 96 -8.30 3.30 1.35
CA ALA A 96 -7.29 2.76 0.44
C ALA A 96 -7.42 1.23 0.30
N SER A 97 -7.55 0.52 1.42
CA SER A 97 -7.75 -0.94 1.45
C SER A 97 -9.03 -1.35 0.72
N TYR A 98 -10.13 -0.64 0.92
CA TYR A 98 -11.40 -0.91 0.24
C TYR A 98 -11.25 -0.85 -1.28
N TYR A 99 -10.60 0.20 -1.81
CA TYR A 99 -10.38 0.33 -3.25
C TYR A 99 -9.48 -0.77 -3.81
N LEU A 100 -8.41 -1.14 -3.09
CA LEU A 100 -7.51 -2.22 -3.52
C LEU A 100 -8.20 -3.58 -3.55
N ILE A 101 -8.96 -3.91 -2.50
CA ILE A 101 -9.69 -5.18 -2.41
C ILE A 101 -10.78 -5.24 -3.49
N SER A 102 -11.53 -4.16 -3.68
CA SER A 102 -12.55 -4.09 -4.73
C SER A 102 -11.94 -4.27 -6.12
N HIS A 103 -10.79 -3.64 -6.39
CA HIS A 103 -10.08 -3.82 -7.66
C HIS A 103 -9.62 -5.26 -7.88
N ARG A 104 -9.00 -5.88 -6.85
CA ARG A 104 -8.57 -7.28 -6.89
C ARG A 104 -9.75 -8.23 -7.17
N ASN A 105 -10.87 -8.03 -6.47
CA ASN A 105 -12.06 -8.88 -6.64
C ASN A 105 -12.65 -8.74 -8.05
N ASN A 106 -12.70 -7.51 -8.59
CA ASN A 106 -13.17 -7.28 -9.96
C ASN A 106 -12.27 -7.95 -11.00
N LEU A 107 -10.94 -7.95 -10.81
CA LEU A 107 -10.02 -8.67 -11.67
C LEU A 107 -10.23 -10.18 -11.57
N ALA A 108 -10.37 -10.73 -10.36
CA ALA A 108 -10.63 -12.14 -10.14
C ALA A 108 -11.92 -12.59 -10.84
N ILE A 109 -13.00 -11.81 -10.73
CA ILE A 109 -14.26 -12.09 -11.43
C ILE A 109 -14.08 -12.06 -12.95
N LYS A 110 -13.38 -11.07 -13.50
CA LYS A 110 -13.11 -11.00 -14.95
C LYS A 110 -12.31 -12.18 -15.45
N ILE A 111 -11.30 -12.61 -14.69
CA ILE A 111 -10.51 -13.80 -15.00
C ILE A 111 -11.40 -15.05 -14.97
N GLN A 112 -12.22 -15.22 -13.93
CA GLN A 112 -13.17 -16.34 -13.85
C GLN A 112 -14.13 -16.36 -15.04
N TYR A 113 -14.69 -15.21 -15.44
CA TYR A 113 -15.54 -15.11 -16.63
C TYR A 113 -14.79 -15.49 -17.91
N LEU A 114 -13.56 -15.02 -18.08
CA LEU A 114 -12.75 -15.29 -19.28
C LEU A 114 -12.38 -16.78 -19.37
N VAL A 115 -11.98 -17.37 -18.25
CA VAL A 115 -11.71 -18.81 -18.14
C VAL A 115 -12.97 -19.61 -18.46
N ASN A 116 -14.11 -19.28 -17.84
CA ASN A 116 -15.38 -19.96 -18.13
C ASN A 116 -15.80 -19.81 -19.59
N PHE A 117 -15.60 -18.63 -20.19
CA PHE A 117 -15.90 -18.40 -21.59
C PHE A 117 -15.01 -19.26 -22.51
N ILE A 118 -13.71 -19.29 -22.27
CA ILE A 118 -12.76 -20.10 -23.03
C ILE A 118 -13.08 -21.58 -22.86
N SER A 119 -13.21 -22.08 -21.64
CA SER A 119 -13.54 -23.48 -21.35
C SER A 119 -14.86 -23.89 -21.99
N LYS A 120 -15.91 -23.07 -21.88
CA LYS A 120 -17.20 -23.36 -22.51
C LYS A 120 -17.08 -23.37 -24.04
N LYS A 121 -16.35 -22.43 -24.62
CA LYS A 121 -16.14 -22.34 -26.09
C LYS A 121 -15.33 -23.52 -26.62
N ILE A 122 -14.31 -23.96 -25.88
CA ILE A 122 -13.52 -25.16 -26.22
C ILE A 122 -14.43 -26.39 -26.16
N TYR A 123 -15.14 -26.56 -25.03
CA TYR A 123 -16.05 -27.68 -24.81
C TYR A 123 -17.16 -27.81 -25.87
N THR A 124 -17.74 -26.68 -26.30
CA THR A 124 -18.84 -26.72 -27.27
C THR A 124 -18.39 -26.81 -28.73
N ARG A 125 -17.24 -26.24 -29.09
CA ARG A 125 -16.85 -26.05 -30.50
C ARG A 125 -15.75 -26.97 -30.99
N TYR A 126 -14.90 -27.48 -30.09
CA TYR A 126 -13.70 -28.23 -30.46
C TYR A 126 -13.67 -29.67 -29.95
N ILE A 127 -14.60 -30.05 -29.07
CA ILE A 127 -14.65 -31.39 -28.48
C ILE A 127 -15.86 -32.16 -29.04
N ALA A 128 -15.60 -33.34 -29.61
CA ALA A 128 -16.64 -34.25 -30.08
C ALA A 128 -17.50 -34.75 -28.91
N ASP A 129 -18.79 -35.01 -29.14
CA ASP A 129 -19.74 -35.34 -28.07
C ASP A 129 -19.32 -36.55 -27.20
N GLN A 130 -18.60 -37.51 -27.79
CA GLN A 130 -18.07 -38.69 -27.12
C GLN A 130 -16.93 -38.39 -26.12
N ASP A 131 -16.10 -37.37 -26.38
CA ASP A 131 -14.90 -37.06 -25.59
C ASP A 131 -15.17 -36.00 -24.51
N LYS A 132 -16.39 -35.45 -24.47
CA LYS A 132 -16.80 -34.39 -23.53
C LYS A 132 -16.69 -34.80 -22.07
N LYS A 133 -16.98 -36.07 -21.74
CA LYS A 133 -16.87 -36.57 -20.35
C LYS A 133 -15.42 -36.68 -19.90
N GLU A 134 -14.53 -37.09 -20.80
CA GLU A 134 -13.11 -37.26 -20.51
C GLU A 134 -12.43 -35.91 -20.28
N PHE A 135 -12.69 -34.92 -21.14
CA PHE A 135 -12.19 -33.56 -20.98
C PHE A 135 -12.59 -32.90 -19.64
N VAL A 136 -13.82 -33.12 -19.17
CA VAL A 136 -14.28 -32.58 -17.88
C VAL A 136 -13.54 -33.24 -16.71
N ASN A 137 -13.30 -34.55 -16.78
CA ASN A 137 -12.55 -35.26 -15.75
C ASN A 137 -11.08 -34.83 -15.71
N GLU A 138 -10.43 -34.70 -16.87
CA GLU A 138 -9.03 -34.29 -16.98
C GLU A 138 -8.82 -32.85 -16.48
N SER A 139 -9.71 -31.92 -16.87
CA SER A 139 -9.68 -30.54 -16.37
C SER A 139 -9.93 -30.43 -14.87
N LEU A 140 -10.80 -31.29 -14.29
CA LEU A 140 -11.01 -31.36 -12.84
C LEU A 140 -9.81 -31.96 -12.09
N GLN A 141 -9.13 -32.95 -12.66
CA GLN A 141 -7.92 -33.53 -12.07
C GLN A 141 -6.79 -32.51 -12.04
N LEU A 142 -6.52 -31.84 -13.17
CA LEU A 142 -5.53 -30.77 -13.26
C LEU A 142 -5.79 -29.61 -12.28
N TYR A 143 -7.07 -29.28 -12.04
CA TYR A 143 -7.45 -28.24 -11.08
C TYR A 143 -7.19 -28.67 -9.63
N LYS A 144 -7.46 -29.94 -9.28
CA LYS A 144 -7.21 -30.47 -7.93
C LYS A 144 -5.72 -30.57 -7.62
N GLU A 145 -4.92 -31.02 -8.57
CA GLU A 145 -3.47 -31.17 -8.41
C GLU A 145 -2.81 -29.81 -8.12
N LYS A 146 -3.16 -28.77 -8.89
CA LYS A 146 -2.62 -27.42 -8.68
C LYS A 146 -3.06 -26.69 -7.40
N ILE A 147 -4.16 -27.09 -6.77
CA ILE A 147 -4.66 -26.46 -5.54
C ILE A 147 -4.17 -27.20 -4.29
N LEU A 148 -3.83 -28.49 -4.40
CA LEU A 148 -3.33 -29.30 -3.30
C LEU A 148 -1.79 -29.21 -3.13
N ASP A 149 -1.08 -28.71 -4.15
CA ASP A 149 0.37 -28.45 -4.12
C ASP A 149 0.76 -27.03 -3.65
N GLU A 150 -0.22 -26.17 -3.32
CA GLU A 150 -0.03 -24.87 -2.61
C GLU A 150 -0.40 -25.00 -1.13
#